data_AF-A0A918FP67-F1
#
_entry.id   AF-A0A918FP67-F1
#
_cell.length_a   1.000
_cell.length_b   1.000
_cell.length_c   1.000
_cell.angle_alpha   90.00
_cell.angle_beta   90.00
_cell.angle_gamma   90.00
#
_symmetry.space_group_name_H-M   'P 1'
#
loop_
_entity.id
_entity.type
_entity.pdbx_description
1 polymer ?
#
loop_
_entity_poly.entity_id
_entity_poly.type
_entity_poly.pdbx_seq_one_letter_code
_entity_poly.pdbx_strand_id
1 'polypeptide(L)' 'MAPIPWGKFPTLAEHQLARRWLQFMANIGRASNTIDAYGRAVEDHLRFCAVEGTDPVLAGADTVAAWIGDMLDRPRQ' A
#
# COMPACT_ATOMS: atom_id res chain seq x y z
N MET A 1 -0.08 20.61 3.85
CA MET A 1 0.24 19.20 3.50
C MET A 1 -0.37 18.91 2.14
N ALA A 2 0.31 18.17 1.27
CA ALA A 2 -0.23 17.82 -0.04
C ALA A 2 -1.49 16.93 0.15
N PRO A 3 -2.60 17.20 -0.57
CA PRO A 3 -3.85 16.47 -0.39
C PRO A 3 -3.72 15.03 -0.92
N ILE A 4 -4.20 14.07 -0.15
CA ILE A 4 -4.29 12.66 -0.54
C ILE A 4 -5.77 12.23 -0.44
N PRO A 5 -6.34 11.59 -1.46
CA PRO A 5 -7.71 11.09 -1.44
C PRO A 5 -7.79 9.80 -0.61
N TRP A 6 -7.70 9.91 0.72
CA TRP A 6 -7.64 8.76 1.64
C TRP A 6 -8.79 7.75 1.46
N GLY A 7 -9.97 8.19 1.00
CA GLY A 7 -11.10 7.29 0.71
C GLY A 7 -10.82 6.25 -0.38
N LYS A 8 -9.76 6.40 -1.19
CA LYS A 8 -9.31 5.38 -2.15
C LYS A 8 -8.53 4.24 -1.51
N PHE A 9 -7.93 4.49 -0.34
CA PHE A 9 -6.99 3.58 0.33
C PHE A 9 -7.38 3.41 1.80
N PRO A 10 -8.56 2.81 2.10
CA PRO A 10 -9.07 2.73 3.47
C PRO A 10 -8.15 1.96 4.42
N THR A 11 -7.60 0.80 4.01
CA THR A 11 -6.69 0.01 4.86
C THR A 11 -5.39 0.77 5.13
N LEU A 12 -4.84 1.44 4.10
CA LEU A 12 -3.66 2.30 4.23
C LEU A 12 -3.93 3.49 5.16
N ALA A 13 -5.09 4.12 5.04
CA ALA A 13 -5.46 5.29 5.82
C ALA A 13 -5.60 5.00 7.33
N GLU A 14 -5.93 3.76 7.70
CA GLU A 14 -6.01 3.27 9.08
C GLU A 14 -4.64 2.84 9.62
N HIS A 15 -3.73 2.38 8.76
CA HIS A 15 -2.40 1.95 9.17
C HIS A 15 -1.44 3.13 9.40
N GLN A 16 -1.10 3.41 10.66
CA GLN A 16 -0.37 4.61 11.08
C GLN A 16 0.96 4.85 10.33
N LEU A 17 1.77 3.81 10.12
CA LEU A 17 3.06 3.95 9.41
C LEU A 17 2.88 4.19 7.91
N ALA A 18 2.00 3.42 7.25
CA ALA A 18 1.69 3.56 5.83
C ALA A 18 1.08 4.93 5.50
N ARG A 19 0.13 5.41 6.32
CA ARG A 19 -0.44 6.75 6.20
C ARG A 19 0.63 7.84 6.29
N ARG A 20 1.53 7.75 7.30
CA ARG A 20 2.64 8.69 7.46
C ARG A 20 3.59 8.66 6.26
N TRP A 21 3.93 7.46 5.77
CA TRP A 21 4.80 7.29 4.61
C TRP A 21 4.22 7.89 3.34
N LEU A 22 2.97 7.59 2.98
CA LEU A 22 2.36 8.13 1.75
C LEU A 22 2.24 9.65 1.81
N GLN A 23 1.89 10.19 2.98
CA GLN A 23 1.85 11.63 3.21
C GLN A 23 3.22 12.29 3.10
N PHE A 24 4.27 11.64 3.60
CA PHE A 24 5.65 12.09 3.42
C PHE A 24 6.03 12.12 1.93
N MET A 25 5.74 11.06 1.18
CA MET A 25 6.01 11.00 -0.26
C MET A 25 5.31 12.13 -1.02
N ALA A 26 4.07 12.46 -0.65
CA ALA A 26 3.35 13.57 -1.27
C ALA A 26 3.94 14.94 -0.89
N ASN A 27 4.36 15.10 0.37
CA ASN A 27 4.95 16.35 0.86
C ASN A 27 6.32 16.63 0.24
N ILE A 28 7.11 15.62 -0.14
CA ILE A 28 8.38 15.80 -0.85
C ILE A 28 8.21 16.03 -2.37
N GLY A 29 6.99 16.24 -2.84
CA GLY A 29 6.70 16.67 -4.21
C GLY A 29 6.62 15.54 -5.24
N ARG A 30 6.35 14.29 -4.84
CA ARG A 30 6.05 13.23 -5.82
C ARG A 30 4.79 13.58 -6.61
N ALA A 31 4.81 13.24 -7.90
CA ALA A 31 3.69 13.48 -8.79
C ALA A 31 2.41 12.75 -8.32
N SER A 32 1.25 13.34 -8.59
CA SER A 32 -0.05 12.81 -8.13
C SER A 32 -0.31 11.37 -8.60
N ASN A 33 0.07 11.04 -9.84
CA ASN A 33 -0.02 9.67 -10.37
C ASN A 33 0.86 8.66 -9.62
N THR A 34 2.02 9.12 -9.11
CA THR A 34 2.93 8.29 -8.32
C THR A 34 2.36 8.04 -6.93
N ILE A 35 1.76 9.06 -6.32
CA ILE A 35 1.06 8.92 -5.03
C ILE A 35 -0.14 7.99 -5.15
N ASP A 36 -0.91 8.08 -6.23
CA ASP A 36 -2.03 7.17 -6.47
C ASP A 36 -1.55 5.72 -6.68
N ALA A 37 -0.47 5.52 -7.46
CA ALA A 37 0.11 4.19 -7.66
C ALA A 37 0.65 3.58 -6.35
N TYR A 38 1.39 4.36 -5.55
CA TYR A 38 1.86 3.93 -4.23
C TYR A 38 0.72 3.63 -3.28
N GLY A 39 -0.33 4.47 -3.28
CA GLY A 39 -1.51 4.25 -2.47
C GLY A 39 -2.18 2.91 -2.80
N ARG A 40 -2.39 2.61 -4.09
CA ARG A 40 -2.98 1.33 -4.53
C ARG A 40 -2.11 0.13 -4.15
N ALA A 41 -0.80 0.21 -4.41
CA ALA A 41 0.12 -0.89 -4.15
C ALA A 41 0.22 -1.21 -2.65
N VAL A 42 0.34 -0.18 -1.80
CA VAL A 42 0.40 -0.37 -0.34
C VAL A 42 -0.95 -0.80 0.24
N GLU A 43 -2.06 -0.25 -0.26
CA GLU A 43 -3.41 -0.71 0.11
C GLU A 43 -3.56 -2.23 -0.16
N ASP A 44 -3.16 -2.68 -1.34
CA ASP A 44 -3.26 -4.08 -1.74
C ASP A 44 -2.33 -4.97 -0.89
N HIS A 45 -1.08 -4.56 -0.68
CA HIS A 45 -0.13 -5.29 0.15
C HIS A 45 -0.58 -5.41 1.61
N LEU A 46 -1.14 -4.34 2.19
CA LEU A 46 -1.68 -4.38 3.55
C LEU A 46 -2.85 -5.36 3.67
N ARG A 47 -3.73 -5.42 2.67
CA ARG A 47 -4.83 -6.40 2.64
C ARG A 47 -4.29 -7.83 2.53
N PHE A 48 -3.29 -8.06 1.69
CA PHE A 48 -2.63 -9.36 1.58
C PHE A 48 -2.01 -9.79 2.93
N CYS A 49 -1.22 -8.91 3.56
CA CYS A 49 -0.62 -9.18 4.86
C CYS A 49 -1.67 -9.48 5.95
N ALA A 50 -2.84 -8.82 5.91
CA ALA A 50 -3.93 -9.10 6.84
C ALA A 50 -4.55 -10.50 6.63
N VAL A 51 -4.67 -10.96 5.38
CA VAL A 51 -5.14 -12.32 5.07
C VAL A 51 -4.13 -13.38 5.53
N GLU A 52 -2.85 -13.15 5.27
CA GLU A 52 -1.76 -14.07 5.63
C GLU A 52 -1.34 -14.00 7.11
N GLY A 53 -1.93 -13.09 7.90
CA GLY A 53 -1.55 -12.88 9.30
C GLY A 53 -0.11 -12.41 9.49
N THR A 54 0.48 -11.76 8.49
CA THR A 54 1.85 -11.25 8.50
C THR A 54 1.88 -9.78 8.90
N ASP A 55 2.82 -9.38 9.76
CA ASP A 55 3.06 -7.95 10.03
C ASP A 55 3.68 -7.28 8.78
N PRO A 56 3.01 -6.31 8.16
CA PRO A 56 3.51 -5.64 6.95
C PRO A 56 4.81 -4.86 7.18
N VAL A 57 5.15 -4.50 8.42
CA VAL A 57 6.42 -3.82 8.74
C VAL A 57 7.59 -4.80 8.77
N LEU A 58 7.31 -6.07 9.08
CA LEU A 58 8.30 -7.15 9.14
C LEU A 58 8.33 -7.98 7.84
N ALA A 59 7.46 -7.67 6.88
CA ALA A 59 7.37 -8.37 5.60
C ALA A 59 8.72 -8.38 4.87
N GLY A 60 9.22 -9.59 4.61
CA GLY A 60 10.46 -9.84 3.89
C GLY A 60 10.23 -10.16 2.41
N ALA A 61 11.31 -10.54 1.72
CA ALA A 61 11.25 -10.91 0.31
C ALA A 61 10.25 -12.05 0.03
N ASP A 62 10.12 -13.02 0.95
CA ASP A 62 9.20 -14.15 0.79
C ASP A 62 7.73 -13.69 0.81
N THR A 63 7.36 -12.80 1.73
CA THR A 63 6.02 -12.20 1.78
C THR A 63 5.72 -11.39 0.52
N VAL A 64 6.70 -10.66 0.01
CA VAL A 64 6.55 -9.89 -1.24
C VAL A 64 6.39 -10.82 -2.44
N ALA A 65 7.15 -11.92 -2.50
CA ALA A 65 7.03 -12.91 -3.57
C ALA A 65 5.64 -13.58 -3.55
N ALA A 66 5.15 -13.96 -2.37
CA ALA A 66 3.80 -14.51 -2.21
C ALA A 66 2.72 -13.50 -2.61
N TRP A 67 2.85 -12.23 -2.21
CA TRP A 67 1.94 -11.15 -2.61
C TRP A 67 1.90 -10.94 -4.13
N ILE A 68 3.06 -10.96 -4.79
CA ILE A 68 3.15 -10.86 -6.25
C ILE A 68 2.51 -12.09 -6.92
N GLY A 69 2.73 -13.29 -6.39
CA GLY A 69 2.09 -14.52 -6.88
C GLY A 69 0.57 -14.42 -6.81
N ASP A 70 0.04 -14.05 -5.64
CA ASP A 70 -1.39 -13.81 -5.45
C ASP A 70 -1.93 -12.72 -6.40
N MET A 71 -1.18 -11.63 -6.62
CA MET A 71 -1.57 -10.58 -7.57
C MET A 71 -1.66 -11.09 -9.02
N LEU A 72 -0.79 -12.02 -9.42
CA LEU A 72 -0.79 -12.61 -10.77
C LEU A 72 -1.93 -13.62 -10.96
N ASP A 73 -2.31 -14.33 -9.90
CA ASP A 73 -3.39 -15.32 -9.93
C ASP A 73 -4.78 -14.69 -9.81
N ARG A 74 -4.89 -13.51 -9.19
CA ARG A 74 -6.15 -12.75 -9.10
C ARG A 74 -6.63 -12.28 -10.48
N PRO A 75 -7.93 -12.41 -10.82
CA PRO A 75 -8.49 -11.80 -12.01
C PRO A 75 -8.23 -10.30 -12.02
N ARG A 76 -7.63 -9.78 -13.10
CA ARG A 76 -7.39 -8.34 -13.25
C ARG A 76 -8.72 -7.58 -13.17
N GLN A 77 -8.83 -6.67 -12.21
CA GLN A 77 -9.96 -5.76 -12.05
C GLN A 77 -9.82 -4.53 -12.97
#